data_AF-A0A7X2TUK5-F1
#
_entry.id   AF-A0A7X2TUK5-F1
#
_cell.length_a   1.000
_cell.length_b   1.000
_cell.length_c   1.000
_cell.angle_alpha   90.00
_cell.angle_beta   90.00
_cell.angle_gamma   90.00
#
_symmetry.space_group_name_H-M   'P 1'
#
loop_
_entity.id
_entity.type
_entity.pdbx_description
1 polymer ?
#
loop_
_entity_poly.entity_id
_entity_poly.type
_entity_poly.pdbx_seq_one_letter_code
_entity_poly.pdbx_strand_id
1 'polypeptide(L)'
;AQVQLPIMQFGDPNGVVGPPSAGPGSGGGIGTGTGTGIGPGRGAGLGPGVGGGVGGGVFSIGGGVSEPKATYTILPEYSDDGRKGRIQGIVELLIVVKADGTVDFQNVRKSLGYGLDQKAIDAVKKWKFLPGKKDGAAVATLVSVSVNFTLR
;
A
#
# COMPACT_ATOMS: atom_id res chain seq x y z
N ALA A 1 16.70 -34.36 40.84
CA ALA A 1 15.64 -34.16 39.82
C ALA A 1 15.21 -32.71 39.90
N GLN A 2 15.41 -31.91 38.85
CA GLN A 2 15.00 -30.51 38.84
C GLN A 2 13.49 -30.44 38.64
N VAL A 3 12.79 -29.94 39.66
CA VAL A 3 11.34 -29.72 39.62
C VAL A 3 11.11 -28.41 38.88
N GLN A 4 10.61 -28.50 37.64
CA GLN A 4 10.18 -27.34 36.86
C GLN A 4 8.94 -26.75 37.56
N LEU A 5 9.09 -25.59 38.20
CA LEU A 5 7.96 -24.88 38.81
C LEU A 5 7.01 -24.38 37.70
N PRO A 6 5.70 -24.65 37.78
CA PRO A 6 4.74 -24.14 36.81
C PRO A 6 4.74 -22.61 36.89
N ILE A 7 4.99 -21.97 35.75
CA ILE A 7 4.90 -20.52 35.59
C ILE A 7 3.48 -20.06 35.96
N MET A 8 3.36 -19.29 37.05
CA MET A 8 2.07 -18.74 37.47
C MET A 8 1.50 -17.84 36.37
N GLN A 9 0.34 -18.21 35.85
CA GLN A 9 -0.44 -17.41 34.92
C GLN A 9 -1.06 -16.26 35.72
N PHE A 10 -0.46 -15.06 35.66
CA PHE A 10 -1.03 -13.85 36.26
C PHE A 10 -2.33 -13.48 35.53
N GLY A 11 -3.44 -14.03 36.01
CA GLY A 11 -4.81 -13.68 35.62
C GLY A 11 -5.70 -13.65 36.86
N ASP A 12 -6.85 -12.99 36.76
CA ASP A 12 -7.86 -12.99 37.82
C ASP A 12 -8.22 -14.44 38.20
N PRO A 13 -8.17 -14.83 39.48
CA PRO A 13 -8.54 -16.18 39.93
C PRO A 13 -9.99 -16.58 39.58
N ASN A 14 -10.86 -15.62 39.29
CA ASN A 14 -12.23 -15.85 38.81
C ASN A 14 -12.40 -15.65 37.29
N GLY A 15 -11.30 -15.41 36.56
CA GLY A 15 -11.33 -15.22 35.12
C GLY A 15 -11.66 -16.53 34.40
N VAL A 16 -12.66 -16.51 33.53
CA VAL A 16 -12.89 -17.63 32.60
C VAL A 16 -11.70 -17.72 31.67
N VAL A 17 -11.06 -18.89 31.61
CA VAL A 17 -9.97 -19.15 30.66
C VAL A 17 -10.55 -19.09 29.25
N GLY A 18 -10.39 -17.94 28.60
CA GLY A 18 -10.74 -17.71 27.21
C GLY A 18 -9.51 -17.81 26.30
N PRO A 19 -9.73 -17.82 24.97
CA PRO A 19 -8.65 -17.64 24.00
C PRO A 19 -7.83 -16.38 24.35
N PRO A 20 -6.52 -16.33 24.06
CA PRO A 20 -5.73 -15.12 24.23
C PRO A 20 -6.42 -13.92 23.57
N SER A 21 -6.46 -12.76 24.25
CA SER A 21 -7.09 -11.54 23.72
C SER A 21 -6.48 -11.07 22.40
N ALA A 22 -5.25 -11.49 22.11
CA ALA A 22 -4.55 -11.23 20.87
C ALA A 22 -5.04 -12.11 19.69
N GLY A 23 -5.93 -13.08 19.90
CA GLY A 23 -6.37 -14.03 18.87
C GLY A 23 -5.43 -15.24 18.72
N PRO A 24 -5.77 -16.18 17.81
CA PRO A 24 -5.05 -17.45 17.65
C PRO A 24 -3.74 -17.34 16.85
N GLY A 25 -3.33 -16.14 16.44
CA GLY A 25 -2.08 -15.91 15.71
C GLY A 25 -0.82 -16.20 16.54
N SER A 26 0.34 -16.13 15.90
CA SER A 26 1.65 -16.35 16.54
C SER A 26 2.60 -15.18 16.28
N GLY A 27 3.59 -14.95 17.15
CA GLY A 27 4.61 -13.90 16.96
C GLY A 27 4.34 -12.55 17.64
N GLY A 28 3.39 -12.48 18.59
CA GLY A 28 3.15 -11.30 19.42
C GLY A 28 2.24 -10.22 18.79
N GLY A 29 1.68 -10.49 17.62
CA GLY A 29 0.68 -9.66 16.95
C GLY A 29 -0.76 -9.93 17.41
N ILE A 30 -1.70 -9.10 16.94
CA ILE A 30 -3.14 -9.21 17.25
C ILE A 30 -3.86 -9.72 16.00
N GLY A 31 -4.45 -10.91 16.02
CA GLY A 31 -5.24 -11.46 14.93
C GLY A 31 -5.03 -12.96 14.76
N THR A 32 -5.25 -13.45 13.54
CA THR A 32 -5.06 -14.86 13.15
C THR A 32 -3.76 -15.10 12.39
N GLY A 33 -2.93 -14.06 12.23
CA GLY A 33 -1.71 -14.05 11.43
C GLY A 33 -0.44 -14.61 12.12
N THR A 34 0.70 -14.47 11.44
CA THR A 34 2.03 -14.90 11.94
C THR A 34 3.02 -13.73 11.92
N GLY A 35 3.33 -13.12 13.06
CA GLY A 35 4.26 -11.99 13.18
C GLY A 35 3.80 -10.98 14.23
N THR A 36 4.42 -9.80 14.22
CA THR A 36 4.13 -8.70 15.16
C THR A 36 2.99 -7.79 14.72
N GLY A 37 2.35 -8.08 13.59
CA GLY A 37 1.28 -7.27 13.00
C GLY A 37 -0.12 -7.50 13.56
N ILE A 38 -1.06 -6.69 13.08
CA ILE A 38 -2.49 -6.76 13.37
C ILE A 38 -3.18 -7.41 12.16
N GLY A 39 -4.00 -8.44 12.33
CA GLY A 39 -4.77 -9.08 11.25
C GLY A 39 -4.29 -10.48 10.83
N PRO A 40 -4.81 -11.02 9.72
CA PRO A 40 -4.54 -12.39 9.27
C PRO A 40 -3.23 -12.56 8.48
N GLY A 41 -2.42 -11.50 8.32
CA GLY A 41 -1.18 -11.52 7.52
C GLY A 41 0.03 -12.19 8.19
N ARG A 42 1.17 -12.17 7.50
CA ARG A 42 2.48 -12.63 7.99
C ARG A 42 3.47 -11.46 8.10
N GLY A 43 4.06 -11.21 9.25
CA GLY A 43 5.03 -10.13 9.47
C GLY A 43 4.47 -8.93 10.24
N ALA A 44 5.24 -7.83 10.27
CA ALA A 44 4.82 -6.58 10.91
C ALA A 44 3.86 -5.82 9.98
N GLY A 45 2.62 -5.57 10.34
CA GLY A 45 1.67 -4.93 9.43
C GLY A 45 0.27 -4.81 10.00
N LEU A 46 -0.69 -4.31 9.22
CA LEU A 46 -2.06 -4.08 9.65
C LEU A 46 -3.02 -4.57 8.56
N GLY A 47 -3.46 -5.84 8.64
CA GLY A 47 -4.39 -6.48 7.71
C GLY A 47 -3.81 -7.75 7.05
N PRO A 48 -4.54 -8.34 6.08
CA PRO A 48 -4.05 -9.47 5.28
C PRO A 48 -2.86 -9.09 4.40
N GLY A 49 -1.72 -9.77 4.50
CA GLY A 49 -0.53 -9.46 3.67
C GLY A 49 0.74 -10.14 4.17
N VAL A 50 1.89 -9.87 3.53
CA VAL A 50 3.21 -10.38 3.98
C VAL A 50 4.19 -9.21 4.12
N GLY A 51 4.84 -9.07 5.28
CA GLY A 51 5.81 -8.03 5.60
C GLY A 51 5.19 -6.73 6.16
N GLY A 52 6.04 -5.70 6.23
CA GLY A 52 5.77 -4.31 6.64
C GLY A 52 4.69 -3.60 5.83
N GLY A 53 3.43 -3.53 6.28
CA GLY A 53 2.41 -2.72 5.58
C GLY A 53 0.97 -2.89 6.06
N VAL A 54 0.07 -2.06 5.53
CA VAL A 54 -1.39 -2.22 5.68
C VAL A 54 -1.89 -3.22 4.61
N GLY A 55 -2.80 -4.12 4.98
CA GLY A 55 -3.17 -5.30 4.20
C GLY A 55 -3.58 -5.03 2.75
N GLY A 56 -3.43 -6.04 1.89
CA GLY A 56 -3.68 -5.98 0.44
C GLY A 56 -2.50 -6.45 -0.43
N GLY A 57 -1.39 -6.88 0.17
CA GLY A 57 -0.19 -7.31 -0.58
C GLY A 57 0.62 -6.17 -1.21
N VAL A 58 0.34 -4.93 -0.81
CA VAL A 58 1.01 -3.74 -1.34
C VAL A 58 2.15 -3.35 -0.39
N PHE A 59 3.37 -3.38 -0.91
CA PHE A 59 4.56 -2.96 -0.19
C PHE A 59 4.75 -1.44 -0.29
N SER A 60 5.13 -0.81 0.82
CA SER A 60 5.62 0.57 0.81
C SER A 60 7.08 0.59 0.35
N ILE A 61 7.44 1.64 -0.38
CA ILE A 61 8.83 1.89 -0.81
C ILE A 61 9.73 2.03 0.44
N GLY A 62 10.84 1.28 0.50
CA GLY A 62 11.74 1.22 1.65
C GLY A 62 11.98 -0.21 2.16
N GLY A 63 13.02 -0.42 2.98
CA GLY A 63 13.29 -1.73 3.61
C GLY A 63 13.62 -2.87 2.63
N GLY A 64 14.32 -2.57 1.53
CA GLY A 64 14.71 -3.55 0.51
C GLY A 64 13.77 -3.65 -0.70
N VAL A 65 12.72 -2.82 -0.75
CA VAL A 65 11.81 -2.69 -1.89
C VAL A 65 12.30 -1.56 -2.81
N SER A 66 12.62 -1.89 -4.06
CA SER A 66 13.00 -0.90 -5.08
C SER A 66 11.80 -0.09 -5.55
N GLU A 67 12.04 1.17 -5.92
CA GLU A 67 11.00 2.03 -6.45
C GLU A 67 10.55 1.57 -7.85
N PRO A 68 9.23 1.54 -8.12
CA PRO A 68 8.73 1.29 -9.46
C PRO A 68 9.09 2.46 -10.38
N LYS A 69 9.48 2.14 -11.63
CA LYS A 69 9.91 3.15 -12.60
C LYS A 69 8.96 3.21 -13.79
N ALA A 70 8.42 4.39 -14.06
CA ALA A 70 7.64 4.61 -15.29
C ALA A 70 8.56 4.41 -16.51
N THR A 71 8.20 3.45 -17.36
CA THR A 71 8.97 3.13 -18.59
C THR A 71 8.31 3.72 -19.81
N TYR A 72 6.99 3.86 -19.77
CA TYR A 72 6.21 4.49 -20.81
C TYR A 72 5.17 5.42 -20.19
N THR A 73 5.26 6.70 -20.56
CA THR A 73 4.36 7.76 -20.10
C THR A 73 3.74 8.43 -21.30
N ILE A 74 2.42 8.56 -21.29
CA ILE A 74 1.68 9.40 -22.23
C ILE A 74 1.37 10.73 -21.56
N LEU A 75 1.43 11.83 -22.32
CA LEU A 75 0.94 13.11 -21.85
C LEU A 75 -0.58 13.03 -21.61
N PRO A 76 -1.08 13.61 -20.51
CA PRO A 76 -2.50 13.66 -20.25
C PRO A 76 -3.20 14.58 -21.26
N GLU A 77 -4.41 14.20 -21.66
CA GLU A 77 -5.26 15.10 -22.44
C GLU A 77 -5.78 16.23 -21.54
N TYR A 78 -5.87 17.43 -22.08
CA TYR A 78 -6.54 18.53 -21.40
C TYR A 78 -8.06 18.38 -21.48
N SER A 79 -8.76 18.65 -20.38
CA SER A 79 -10.21 18.85 -20.41
C SER A 79 -10.55 20.17 -21.09
N ASP A 80 -11.75 20.25 -21.69
CA ASP A 80 -12.22 21.48 -22.34
C ASP A 80 -12.32 22.64 -21.34
N ASP A 81 -12.82 22.38 -20.12
CA ASP A 81 -12.92 23.37 -19.05
C ASP A 81 -11.54 23.81 -18.54
N GLY A 82 -10.60 22.87 -18.38
CA GLY A 82 -9.23 23.17 -18.00
C GLY A 82 -8.51 24.02 -19.05
N ARG A 83 -8.78 23.77 -20.35
CA ARG A 83 -8.24 24.57 -21.46
C ARG A 83 -8.85 25.97 -21.51
N LYS A 84 -10.18 26.09 -21.39
CA LYS A 84 -10.89 27.39 -21.35
C LYS A 84 -10.44 28.23 -20.16
N GLY A 85 -10.29 27.61 -19.00
CA GLY A 85 -9.82 28.24 -17.77
C GLY A 85 -8.30 28.49 -17.72
N ARG A 86 -7.53 28.05 -18.73
CA ARG A 86 -6.06 28.12 -18.79
C ARG A 86 -5.38 27.52 -17.54
N ILE A 87 -5.96 26.45 -17.00
CA ILE A 87 -5.50 25.82 -15.78
C ILE A 87 -4.18 25.07 -16.04
N GLN A 88 -3.20 25.31 -15.19
CA GLN A 88 -1.89 24.66 -15.23
C GLN A 88 -1.49 24.23 -13.83
N GLY A 89 -0.67 23.17 -13.75
CA GLY A 89 -0.17 22.69 -12.47
C GLY A 89 0.06 21.19 -12.46
N ILE A 90 0.14 20.63 -11.25
CA ILE A 90 0.47 19.22 -11.04
C ILE A 90 -0.69 18.54 -10.30
N VAL A 91 -1.16 17.43 -10.85
CA VAL A 91 -2.05 16.48 -10.18
C VAL A 91 -1.18 15.37 -9.58
N GLU A 92 -1.34 15.10 -8.28
CA GLU A 92 -0.67 13.97 -7.63
C GLU A 92 -1.66 12.83 -7.42
N LEU A 93 -1.32 11.66 -7.95
CA LEU A 93 -2.12 10.45 -7.87
C LEU A 93 -1.39 9.39 -7.06
N LEU A 94 -2.09 8.76 -6.14
CA LEU A 94 -1.66 7.56 -5.45
C LEU A 94 -2.08 6.34 -6.25
N ILE A 95 -1.10 5.54 -6.65
CA ILE A 95 -1.33 4.34 -7.44
C ILE A 95 -0.62 3.13 -6.83
N VAL A 96 -1.11 1.94 -7.16
CA VAL A 96 -0.42 0.68 -6.91
C VAL A 96 0.10 0.16 -8.23
N VAL A 97 1.42 0.02 -8.34
CA VAL A 97 2.06 -0.70 -9.44
C VAL A 97 2.11 -2.16 -9.05
N LYS A 98 1.38 -3.01 -9.76
CA LYS A 98 1.37 -4.47 -9.54
C LYS A 98 2.67 -5.10 -10.02
N ALA A 99 2.92 -6.34 -9.60
CA ALA A 99 4.10 -7.12 -10.00
C ALA A 99 4.20 -7.39 -11.51
N ASP A 100 3.09 -7.26 -12.27
CA ASP A 100 3.05 -7.35 -13.72
C ASP A 100 3.31 -6.00 -14.44
N GLY A 101 3.52 -4.93 -13.69
CA GLY A 101 3.72 -3.57 -14.21
C GLY A 101 2.43 -2.84 -14.59
N THR A 102 1.26 -3.42 -14.31
CA THR A 102 -0.04 -2.72 -14.43
C THR A 102 -0.28 -1.80 -13.25
N VAL A 103 -1.19 -0.85 -13.44
CA VAL A 103 -1.46 0.22 -12.49
C VAL A 103 -2.90 0.14 -12.01
N ASP A 104 -3.08 0.10 -10.69
CA ASP A 104 -4.36 0.32 -10.05
C ASP A 104 -4.37 1.69 -9.39
N PHE A 105 -5.30 2.53 -9.81
CA PHE A 105 -5.55 3.81 -9.16
C PHE A 105 -6.14 3.61 -7.77
N GLN A 106 -5.63 4.34 -6.76
CA GLN A 106 -6.15 4.30 -5.40
C GLN A 106 -6.82 5.61 -5.01
N ASN A 107 -6.11 6.74 -5.13
CA ASN A 107 -6.63 8.02 -4.64
C ASN A 107 -5.95 9.22 -5.33
N VAL A 108 -6.61 10.38 -5.36
CA VAL A 108 -6.02 11.66 -5.75
C VAL A 108 -5.48 12.35 -4.50
N ARG A 109 -4.16 12.57 -4.42
CA ARG A 109 -3.54 13.30 -3.30
C ARG A 109 -3.62 14.81 -3.49
N LYS A 110 -3.48 15.26 -4.74
CA LYS A 110 -3.56 16.67 -5.09
C LYS A 110 -4.34 16.81 -6.38
N SER A 111 -5.50 17.45 -6.30
CA SER A 111 -6.35 17.74 -7.45
C SER A 111 -6.06 19.13 -8.01
N LEU A 112 -6.26 19.28 -9.32
CA LEU A 112 -6.34 20.58 -9.99
C LEU A 112 -7.81 20.95 -10.29
N GLY A 113 -8.73 19.97 -10.31
CA GLY A 113 -10.14 20.20 -10.64
C GLY A 113 -10.37 20.39 -12.15
N TYR A 114 -11.52 20.98 -12.50
CA TYR A 114 -11.90 21.31 -13.89
C TYR A 114 -11.85 20.12 -14.87
N GLY A 115 -12.05 18.89 -14.37
CA GLY A 115 -11.96 17.66 -15.17
C GLY A 115 -10.54 17.20 -15.50
N LEU A 116 -9.49 17.91 -15.04
CA LEU A 116 -8.09 17.51 -15.25
C LEU A 116 -7.72 16.27 -14.43
N ASP A 117 -8.32 16.10 -13.24
CA ASP A 117 -8.06 14.95 -12.38
C ASP A 117 -8.44 13.64 -13.08
N GLN A 118 -9.61 13.61 -13.73
CA GLN A 118 -10.07 12.43 -14.47
C GLN A 118 -9.14 12.14 -15.66
N LYS A 119 -8.72 13.18 -16.39
CA LYS A 119 -7.77 13.03 -17.49
C LYS A 119 -6.39 12.54 -17.03
N ALA A 120 -5.96 12.96 -15.84
CA ALA A 120 -4.74 12.45 -15.22
C ALA A 120 -4.86 10.95 -14.90
N ILE A 121 -5.99 10.53 -14.32
CA ILE A 121 -6.28 9.13 -14.02
C ILE A 121 -6.27 8.28 -15.30
N ASP A 122 -6.94 8.74 -16.35
CA ASP A 122 -7.00 8.02 -17.63
C ASP A 122 -5.66 7.93 -18.33
N ALA A 123 -4.80 8.95 -18.18
CA ALA A 123 -3.44 8.92 -18.67
C ALA A 123 -2.60 7.89 -17.92
N VAL A 124 -2.61 7.93 -16.59
CA VAL A 124 -1.80 7.04 -15.75
C VAL A 124 -2.21 5.58 -15.87
N LYS A 125 -3.50 5.28 -16.09
CA LYS A 125 -3.98 3.92 -16.40
C LYS A 125 -3.35 3.33 -17.68
N LYS A 126 -2.96 4.18 -18.63
CA LYS A 126 -2.32 3.77 -19.89
C LYS A 126 -0.79 3.71 -19.78
N TRP A 127 -0.20 4.18 -18.68
CA TRP A 127 1.23 4.13 -18.47
C TRP A 127 1.69 2.70 -18.20
N LYS A 128 2.97 2.44 -18.48
CA LYS A 128 3.62 1.17 -18.14
C LYS A 128 4.73 1.43 -17.14
N PHE A 129 4.74 0.63 -16.09
CA PHE A 129 5.71 0.73 -15.01
C PHE A 129 6.52 -0.56 -14.92
N LEU A 130 7.80 -0.41 -14.59
CA LEU A 130 8.57 -1.50 -14.03
C LEU A 130 8.14 -1.66 -12.56
N PRO A 131 7.75 -2.87 -12.12
CA PRO A 131 7.34 -3.10 -10.75
C PRO A 131 8.48 -2.87 -9.77
N GLY A 132 8.13 -2.53 -8.53
CA GLY A 132 9.08 -2.59 -7.44
C GLY A 132 9.56 -4.02 -7.24
N LYS A 133 10.82 -4.18 -6.84
CA LYS A 133 11.40 -5.48 -6.53
C LYS A 133 11.77 -5.54 -5.07
N LYS A 134 11.41 -6.64 -4.40
CA LYS A 134 11.86 -6.97 -3.06
C LYS A 134 12.63 -8.28 -3.12
N ASP A 135 13.88 -8.27 -2.66
CA ASP A 135 14.75 -9.46 -2.67
C ASP A 135 14.84 -10.14 -4.06
N GLY A 136 14.79 -9.34 -5.14
CA GLY A 136 14.80 -9.80 -6.52
C GLY A 136 13.43 -10.19 -7.12
N ALA A 137 12.40 -10.37 -6.29
CA ALA A 137 11.04 -10.69 -6.72
C ALA A 137 10.21 -9.43 -6.99
N ALA A 138 9.43 -9.41 -8.07
CA ALA A 138 8.51 -8.31 -8.36
C ALA A 138 7.36 -8.31 -7.34
N VAL A 139 7.10 -7.15 -6.74
CA VAL A 139 6.06 -6.96 -5.73
C VAL A 139 5.16 -5.79 -6.09
N ALA A 140 3.90 -5.84 -5.62
CA ALA A 140 3.01 -4.71 -5.77
C ALA A 140 3.49 -3.57 -4.86
N THR A 141 3.64 -2.36 -5.39
CA THR A 141 4.20 -1.22 -4.67
C THR A 141 3.30 0.00 -4.78
N LEU A 142 3.04 0.65 -3.65
CA LEU A 142 2.31 1.91 -3.61
C LEU A 142 3.25 3.07 -3.92
N VAL A 143 2.93 3.87 -4.92
CA VAL A 143 3.74 5.02 -5.36
C VAL A 143 2.87 6.24 -5.63
N SER A 144 3.41 7.42 -5.37
CA SER A 144 2.79 8.70 -5.73
C SER A 144 3.36 9.16 -7.08
N VAL A 145 2.47 9.47 -8.03
CA VAL A 145 2.83 9.91 -9.38
C VAL A 145 2.33 11.33 -9.60
N SER A 146 3.22 12.18 -10.10
CA SER A 146 2.92 13.57 -10.43
C SER A 146 2.67 13.72 -11.93
N VAL A 147 1.47 14.15 -12.30
CA VAL A 147 1.06 14.43 -13.67
C VAL A 147 1.07 15.93 -13.89
N ASN A 148 1.93 16.41 -14.79
CA ASN A 148 2.06 17.83 -15.08
C ASN A 148 1.16 18.25 -16.24
N PHE A 149 0.34 19.27 -16.01
CA PHE A 149 -0.52 19.92 -17.00
C PHE A 149 0.06 21.28 -17.33
N THR A 150 0.57 21.41 -18.57
CA THR A 150 1.03 22.68 -19.12
C THR A 150 0.34 22.98 -20.44
N LEU A 151 -0.15 24.21 -20.58
CA LEU A 151 -0.59 24.77 -21.87
C LEU A 151 0.64 25.33 -22.60
N ARG A 152 0.79 24.94 -23.86
CA ARG A 152 1.71 25.59 -24.81
C ARG A 152 0.98 26.66 -25.60
#